data_AF-X1TTD9-F1
#
_entry.id   AF-X1TTD9-F1
#
_cell.length_a   1.000
_cell.length_b   1.000
_cell.length_c   1.000
_cell.angle_alpha   90.00
_cell.angle_beta   90.00
_cell.angle_gamma   90.00
#
_symmetry.space_group_name_H-M   'P 1'
#
loop_
_entity.id
_entity.type
_entity.pdbx_description
1 polymer ?
#
loop_
_entity_poly.entity_id
_entity_poly.type
_entity_poly.pdbx_seq_one_letter_code
_entity_poly.pdbx_strand_id
1 'polypeptide(L)'
;MDKNQDPSAKFDFLKERIGVEVGFTHSSFIGIDLLKFQVASYSSLDKIDVGVYIVTTRNFQKKMKKEFNQNWEGSLTFEKVKRYLPHFKSAIQVPIYVIG
;
A
#
# COMPACT_ATOMS: atom_id res chain seq x y z
N MET A 1 -18.60 -4.29 -21.76
CA MET A 1 -18.35 -5.02 -20.49
C MET A 1 -16.99 -5.68 -20.64
N ASP A 2 -15.98 -5.15 -19.94
CA ASP A 2 -14.58 -5.52 -20.20
C ASP A 2 -14.18 -6.75 -19.39
N LYS A 3 -13.63 -7.76 -20.06
CA LYS A 3 -13.63 -9.17 -19.62
C LYS A 3 -12.33 -9.64 -18.98
N ASN A 4 -11.42 -8.74 -18.58
CA ASN A 4 -10.08 -9.08 -18.07
C ASN A 4 -9.61 -8.18 -16.90
N GLN A 5 -10.45 -7.95 -15.89
CA GLN A 5 -9.94 -7.43 -14.62
C GLN A 5 -9.40 -8.59 -13.78
N ASP A 6 -8.12 -8.93 -13.96
CA ASP A 6 -7.39 -9.78 -13.03
C ASP A 6 -7.56 -9.20 -11.60
N PRO A 7 -8.27 -9.91 -10.69
CA PRO A 7 -8.59 -9.41 -9.36
C PRO A 7 -7.36 -9.30 -8.45
N SER A 8 -6.24 -9.93 -8.83
CA SER A 8 -5.00 -9.93 -8.04
C SER A 8 -4.35 -8.56 -7.89
N ALA A 9 -4.71 -7.59 -8.75
CA ALA A 9 -4.13 -6.24 -8.78
C ALA A 9 -5.19 -5.12 -8.81
N LYS A 10 -6.34 -5.32 -8.14
CA LYS A 10 -7.38 -4.29 -8.07
C LYS A 10 -7.04 -3.25 -7.00
N PHE A 11 -6.59 -2.07 -7.42
CA PHE A 11 -6.29 -0.97 -6.48
C PHE A 11 -7.53 -0.34 -5.84
N ASP A 12 -7.35 0.26 -4.66
CA ASP A 12 -8.38 1.15 -4.07
C ASP A 12 -8.71 2.30 -5.01
N PHE A 13 -7.66 2.93 -5.56
CA PHE A 13 -7.78 3.92 -6.63
C PHE A 13 -6.76 3.65 -7.74
N LEU A 14 -7.19 3.79 -8.98
CA LEU A 14 -6.34 3.66 -10.15
C LEU A 14 -6.70 4.78 -11.14
N LYS A 15 -5.75 5.63 -11.48
CA LYS A 15 -5.94 6.69 -12.47
C LYS A 15 -4.60 7.02 -13.13
N GLU A 16 -4.61 7.21 -14.45
CA GLU A 16 -3.43 7.66 -15.21
C GLU A 16 -2.15 6.86 -14.88
N ARG A 17 -2.30 5.53 -14.78
CA ARG A 17 -1.20 4.60 -14.47
C ARG A 17 -0.55 4.83 -13.09
N ILE A 18 -1.30 5.40 -12.15
CA ILE A 18 -0.95 5.54 -10.75
C ILE A 18 -1.91 4.67 -9.93
N GLY A 19 -1.36 3.66 -9.26
CA GLY A 19 -2.10 2.83 -8.31
C GLY A 19 -1.98 3.40 -6.91
N VAL A 20 -3.09 3.52 -6.19
CA VAL A 20 -3.12 4.00 -4.80
C VAL A 20 -3.71 2.93 -3.91
N GLU A 21 -3.02 2.62 -2.81
CA GLU A 21 -3.51 1.77 -1.73
C GLU A 21 -3.57 2.55 -0.41
N VAL A 22 -4.64 2.34 0.35
CA VAL A 22 -4.84 2.91 1.68
C VAL A 22 -4.71 1.81 2.74
N GLY A 23 -3.50 1.66 3.27
CA GLY A 23 -3.12 0.59 4.21
C GLY A 23 -3.41 0.92 5.67
N PHE A 24 -4.69 0.90 6.08
CA PHE A 24 -5.09 1.04 7.49
C PHE A 24 -5.29 -0.31 8.21
N THR A 25 -4.99 -1.40 7.51
CA THR A 25 -5.14 -2.79 7.96
C THR A 25 -3.96 -3.25 8.82
N HIS A 26 -4.01 -4.51 9.27
CA HIS A 26 -2.97 -5.11 10.09
C HIS A 26 -1.59 -5.10 9.40
N SER A 27 -0.53 -4.90 10.17
CA SER A 27 0.83 -4.75 9.61
C SER A 27 1.36 -5.97 8.83
N SER A 28 0.73 -7.15 8.92
CA SER A 28 1.06 -8.33 8.10
C SER A 28 0.74 -8.15 6.61
N PHE A 29 -0.17 -7.24 6.27
CA PHE A 29 -0.62 -7.04 4.87
C PHE A 29 0.38 -6.25 4.02
N ILE A 30 1.42 -5.64 4.62
CA ILE A 30 2.43 -4.89 3.87
C ILE A 30 3.02 -5.69 2.70
N GLY A 31 3.30 -6.97 2.89
CA GLY A 31 3.88 -7.80 1.82
C GLY A 31 2.92 -7.98 0.65
N ILE A 32 1.61 -8.15 0.94
CA ILE A 32 0.58 -8.33 -0.08
C ILE A 32 0.41 -7.03 -0.87
N ASP A 33 0.34 -5.88 -0.20
CA ASP A 33 0.19 -4.58 -0.85
C ASP A 33 1.40 -4.24 -1.73
N LEU A 34 2.62 -4.54 -1.27
CA LEU A 34 3.83 -4.36 -2.08
C LEU A 34 3.85 -5.29 -3.30
N LEU A 35 3.49 -6.56 -3.13
CA LEU A 35 3.38 -7.51 -4.25
C LEU A 35 2.33 -7.06 -5.27
N LYS A 36 1.22 -6.49 -4.81
CA LYS A 36 0.18 -5.92 -5.68
C LYS A 36 0.71 -4.80 -6.57
N PHE A 37 1.49 -3.86 -6.02
CA PHE A 37 2.17 -2.83 -6.82
C PHE A 37 3.11 -3.45 -7.86
N GLN A 38 3.93 -4.41 -7.44
CA GLN A 38 4.89 -5.05 -8.34
C GLN A 38 4.19 -5.78 -9.50
N VAL A 39 3.19 -6.61 -9.20
CA VAL A 39 2.44 -7.38 -10.21
C VAL A 39 1.69 -6.44 -11.17
N ALA A 40 1.13 -5.34 -10.67
CA ALA A 40 0.46 -4.35 -11.50
C ALA A 40 1.40 -3.58 -12.44
N SER A 41 2.65 -3.35 -12.02
CA SER A 41 3.65 -2.66 -12.85
C SER A 41 4.32 -3.57 -13.87
N TYR A 42 4.31 -4.90 -13.64
CA TYR A 42 5.03 -5.83 -14.50
C TYR A 42 4.27 -6.07 -15.81
N SER A 43 5.01 -6.42 -16.87
CA SER A 43 4.55 -6.44 -18.26
C SER A 43 3.32 -7.34 -18.54
N SER A 44 2.97 -8.25 -17.63
CA SER A 44 1.77 -9.07 -17.73
C SER A 44 0.48 -8.29 -17.51
N LEU A 45 0.51 -7.25 -16.68
CA LEU A 45 -0.65 -6.38 -16.43
C LEU A 45 -0.43 -4.97 -16.97
N ASP A 46 0.78 -4.43 -16.80
CA ASP A 46 1.21 -3.11 -17.30
C ASP A 46 0.19 -1.99 -17.00
N LYS A 47 -0.32 -1.97 -15.75
CA LYS A 47 -1.40 -1.07 -15.33
C LYS A 47 -0.89 0.21 -14.68
N ILE A 48 0.27 0.17 -14.03
CA ILE A 48 0.83 1.30 -13.30
C ILE A 48 2.31 1.50 -13.58
N ASP A 49 2.75 2.75 -13.54
CA ASP A 49 4.17 3.11 -13.55
C ASP A 49 4.68 3.46 -12.14
N VAL A 50 3.76 3.87 -11.25
CA VAL A 50 4.06 4.30 -9.88
C VAL A 50 2.97 3.83 -8.92
N GLY A 51 3.38 3.37 -7.74
CA GLY A 51 2.50 3.11 -6.60
C GLY A 51 2.51 4.27 -5.59
N VAL A 52 1.35 4.61 -5.05
CA VAL A 52 1.21 5.51 -3.89
C VAL A 52 0.64 4.70 -2.74
N TYR A 53 1.37 4.66 -1.62
CA TYR A 53 0.95 3.91 -0.45
C TYR A 53 0.68 4.84 0.73
N ILE A 54 -0.61 4.99 1.06
CA ILE A 54 -1.07 5.84 2.14
C ILE A 54 -1.26 4.98 3.38
N VAL A 55 -0.53 5.29 4.44
CA VAL A 55 -0.62 4.59 5.73
C VAL A 55 -0.72 5.60 6.85
N THR A 56 -1.07 5.14 8.05
CA THR A 56 -1.14 6.02 9.22
C THR A 56 0.23 6.23 9.85
N THR A 57 0.56 7.42 10.36
CA THR A 57 1.66 7.53 11.34
C THR A 57 1.29 6.93 12.69
N ARG A 58 2.30 6.52 13.47
CA ARG A 58 2.11 6.11 14.88
C ARG A 58 1.47 7.24 15.71
N ASN A 59 1.82 8.49 15.41
CA ASN A 59 1.25 9.64 16.10
C ASN A 59 -0.24 9.80 15.81
N PHE A 60 -0.64 9.64 14.54
CA PHE A 60 -2.05 9.68 14.15
C PHE A 60 -2.86 8.57 14.85
N GLN A 61 -2.37 7.34 14.88
CA GLN A 61 -3.04 6.23 15.60
C GLN A 61 -3.24 6.54 17.10
N LYS A 62 -2.23 7.12 17.77
CA LYS A 62 -2.34 7.53 19.18
C LYS A 62 -3.41 8.61 19.38
N LYS A 63 -3.45 9.60 18.48
CA LYS A 63 -4.47 10.65 18.48
C LYS A 63 -5.87 10.05 18.32
N MET A 64 -6.04 9.12 17.37
CA MET A 64 -7.30 8.43 17.11
C MET A 64 -7.82 7.62 18.31
N LYS A 65 -6.92 6.93 19.02
CA LYS A 65 -7.28 6.22 20.26
C LYS A 65 -7.68 7.17 21.38
N LYS A 66 -6.95 8.28 21.56
CA LYS A 66 -7.18 9.23 22.66
C LYS A 66 -8.44 10.09 22.46
N GLU A 67 -8.64 10.63 21.27
CA GLU A 67 -9.68 11.63 21.00
C GLU A 67 -10.99 11.01 20.49
N PHE A 68 -10.91 9.85 19.83
CA PHE A 68 -12.05 9.25 19.13
C PHE A 68 -12.34 7.81 19.58
N ASN A 69 -11.60 7.27 20.56
CA ASN A 69 -11.69 5.87 21.02
C ASN A 69 -11.58 4.84 19.88
N GLN A 70 -10.87 5.18 18.81
CA GLN A 70 -10.63 4.30 17.66
C GLN A 70 -9.31 3.55 17.88
N ASN A 71 -9.40 2.25 18.14
CA ASN A 71 -8.23 1.42 18.40
C ASN A 71 -7.67 0.82 17.11
N TRP A 72 -6.54 1.36 16.62
CA TRP A 72 -5.81 0.84 15.45
C TRP A 72 -4.46 0.23 15.84
N GLU A 73 -4.35 -0.21 17.09
CA GLU A 73 -3.19 -0.94 17.56
C GLU A 73 -2.99 -2.22 16.75
N GLY A 74 -1.78 -2.44 16.24
CA GLY A 74 -1.46 -3.54 15.32
C GLY A 74 -1.60 -3.19 13.83
N SER A 75 -2.26 -2.09 13.49
CA SER A 75 -2.31 -1.60 12.11
C SER A 75 -0.93 -1.19 11.61
N LEU A 76 -0.77 -1.18 10.30
CA LEU A 76 0.43 -0.73 9.63
C LEU A 76 0.68 0.76 9.90
N THR A 77 1.95 1.12 10.09
CA THR A 77 2.35 2.52 10.26
C THR A 77 3.41 2.94 9.26
N PHE A 78 3.46 4.23 8.96
CA PHE A 78 4.49 4.85 8.12
C PHE A 78 5.91 4.47 8.58
N GLU A 79 6.17 4.49 9.89
CA GLU A 79 7.48 4.15 10.45
C GLU A 79 7.83 2.66 10.24
N LYS A 80 6.83 1.77 10.30
CA LYS A 80 7.01 0.37 9.94
C LYS A 80 7.31 0.24 8.45
N VAL A 81 6.52 0.86 7.56
CA VAL A 81 6.75 0.79 6.10
C VAL A 81 8.15 1.29 5.75
N LYS A 82 8.55 2.47 6.26
CA LYS A 82 9.89 3.03 6.02
C LYS A 82 11.01 2.09 6.49
N ARG A 83 10.81 1.37 7.59
CA ARG A 83 11.76 0.38 8.10
C ARG A 83 11.81 -0.89 7.23
N TYR A 84 10.67 -1.39 6.78
CA TYR A 84 10.58 -2.68 6.10
C TYR A 84 10.79 -2.61 4.59
N LEU A 85 10.32 -1.55 3.91
CA LEU A 85 10.39 -1.40 2.46
C LEU A 85 11.81 -1.60 1.89
N PRO A 86 12.91 -1.12 2.53
CA PRO A 86 14.27 -1.40 2.05
C PRO A 86 14.62 -2.89 1.96
N HIS A 87 14.02 -3.75 2.79
CA HIS A 87 14.25 -5.21 2.75
C HIS A 87 13.59 -5.87 1.54
N PHE A 88 12.65 -5.20 0.89
CA PHE A 88 11.94 -5.70 -0.30
C PHE A 88 12.55 -5.24 -1.62
N LYS A 89 13.66 -4.47 -1.61
CA LYS A 89 14.27 -3.88 -2.82
C LYS A 89 14.61 -4.88 -3.92
N SER A 90 14.91 -6.14 -3.59
CA SER A 90 15.22 -7.17 -4.60
C SER A 90 13.97 -7.70 -5.31
N ALA A 91 12.81 -7.63 -4.66
CA ALA A 91 11.54 -8.15 -5.18
C ALA A 91 10.62 -7.06 -5.73
N ILE A 92 10.75 -5.84 -5.21
CA ILE A 92 9.88 -4.70 -5.53
C ILE A 92 10.73 -3.64 -6.23
N GLN A 93 10.54 -3.53 -7.54
CA GLN A 93 11.28 -2.64 -8.43
C GLN A 93 10.46 -1.42 -8.86
N VAL A 94 9.13 -1.52 -8.79
CA VAL A 94 8.23 -0.39 -9.06
C VAL A 94 8.50 0.76 -8.08
N PRO A 95 8.55 2.02 -8.55
CA PRO A 95 8.61 3.18 -7.67
C PRO A 95 7.37 3.25 -6.77
N ILE A 96 7.58 3.34 -5.45
CA ILE A 96 6.51 3.49 -4.46
C ILE A 96 6.73 4.76 -3.66
N TYR A 97 5.76 5.68 -3.71
CA TYR A 97 5.70 6.87 -2.89
C TYR A 97 4.86 6.61 -1.64
N VAL A 98 5.46 6.74 -0.46
CA VAL A 98 4.80 6.43 0.82
C VAL A 98 4.37 7.72 1.52
N ILE A 99 3.11 7.80 1.93
CA ILE A 99 2.50 8.93 2.65
C ILE A 99 2.05 8.46 4.04
N GLY A 100 2.33 9.26 5.08
CA GLY A 100 2.09 8.93 6.49
C GLY A 100 1.34 10.01 7.27
#